data_AF-A0A9E2IKD8-F1
#
_entry.id   AF-A0A9E2IKD8-F1
#
_cell.length_a   1.000
_cell.length_b   1.000
_cell.length_c   1.000
_cell.angle_alpha   90.00
_cell.angle_beta   90.00
_cell.angle_gamma   90.00
#
_symmetry.space_group_name_H-M   'P 1'
#
loop_
_entity.id
_entity.type
_entity.pdbx_description
1 polymer ?
#
loop_
_entity_poly.entity_id
_entity_poly.type
_entity_poly.pdbx_seq_one_letter_code
_entity_poly.pdbx_strand_id
1 'polypeptide(L)'
;DLLEEIEMVVGDIHILAANSPSRVSIRNPDVVDVRKVDEKEIVITGKTKGVTYFVFWDKDGEHPFRVKVLPEDTDYLAAQVQKILNSLKLPEVSVKPMKEEGKILLLGKVDRFEDKERLKSALGELSNRITDLTEVKSGELVEITSEVLEIRRGSTEELGFDLPNSINLSEIAGKWNSLQRTGDALFHINQWTRAEFNATIDFLIRQGKARILSRPYVTCESGKEAELMVGGEVPIFTTTAIIGGASGTNVEYKEYGIKLKIAPLVDRDGRIKLTLNVDISEVGTADTIGTTSLTSTQTTAKAYPITKRSISTQLYLNDGETLIIGGLIKQKTEEDLKKFPWLAEVPILGAFFRHKEVTTGGGYASREDTELFITLTPKIITLASRNPEKEKLVQQQKKEFVEFYKNDNLSEELQNYILGVQRKISDNITYPASLLNTGWEGVVVLKLNIAPSGELRDVQTVKSSGYSIFDEEAVKLVRSLTYAPFPPNVDLKRLKVEVPIIYREKGKR
;
A
#
# COMPACT_ATOMS: atom_id res chain seq x y z
N ASP A 1 -65.79 0.12 -13.41
CA ASP A 1 -65.08 -1.15 -13.62
C ASP A 1 -63.59 -0.97 -13.37
N LEU A 2 -63.21 -1.05 -12.10
CA LEU A 2 -61.81 -1.16 -11.70
C LEU A 2 -61.50 -2.66 -11.70
N LEU A 3 -60.59 -3.09 -12.58
CA LEU A 3 -60.03 -4.44 -12.53
C LEU A 3 -59.28 -4.61 -11.21
N GLU A 4 -59.65 -5.62 -10.41
CA GLU A 4 -58.91 -5.93 -9.20
C GLU A 4 -57.54 -6.54 -9.54
N GLU A 5 -56.49 -6.07 -8.87
CA GLU A 5 -55.11 -6.49 -9.12
C GLU A 5 -54.59 -7.32 -7.95
N ILE A 6 -54.10 -8.52 -8.26
CA ILE A 6 -53.48 -9.45 -7.33
C ILE A 6 -51.99 -9.54 -7.65
N GLU A 7 -51.13 -9.12 -6.74
CA GLU A 7 -49.68 -9.34 -6.79
C GLU A 7 -49.34 -10.58 -5.94
N MET A 8 -48.62 -11.53 -6.51
CA MET A 8 -48.19 -12.76 -5.84
C MET A 8 -46.79 -13.17 -6.30
N VAL A 9 -46.11 -14.02 -5.53
CA VAL A 9 -44.81 -14.58 -5.87
C VAL A 9 -44.98 -15.99 -6.44
N VAL A 10 -44.02 -16.46 -7.24
CA VAL A 10 -44.00 -17.84 -7.72
C VAL A 10 -44.07 -18.82 -6.53
N GLY A 11 -45.05 -19.73 -6.58
CA GLY A 11 -45.33 -20.68 -5.50
C GLY A 11 -46.38 -20.22 -4.49
N ASP A 12 -46.75 -18.93 -4.48
CA ASP A 12 -47.78 -18.42 -3.58
C ASP A 12 -49.16 -18.97 -3.92
N ILE A 13 -49.97 -19.10 -2.86
CA ILE A 13 -51.36 -19.52 -2.94
C ILE A 13 -52.24 -18.38 -2.42
N HIS A 14 -53.20 -17.95 -3.23
CA HIS A 14 -54.19 -16.94 -2.87
C HIS A 14 -55.59 -17.51 -2.96
N ILE A 15 -56.43 -17.24 -1.95
CA ILE A 15 -57.80 -17.76 -1.87
C ILE A 15 -58.75 -16.58 -2.05
N LEU A 16 -59.63 -16.69 -3.03
CA LEU A 16 -60.71 -15.73 -3.26
C LEU A 16 -62.03 -16.32 -2.79
N ALA A 17 -62.81 -15.52 -2.08
CA ALA A 17 -64.20 -15.84 -1.79
C ALA A 17 -65.02 -15.79 -3.09
N ALA A 18 -65.92 -16.75 -3.26
CA ALA A 18 -66.84 -16.86 -4.38
C ALA A 18 -68.19 -17.39 -3.90
N ASN A 19 -69.28 -17.14 -4.64
CA ASN A 19 -70.61 -17.60 -4.28
C ASN A 19 -71.17 -18.61 -5.30
N SER A 20 -70.90 -19.90 -5.07
CA SER A 20 -71.17 -21.00 -6.01
C SER A 20 -70.52 -20.75 -7.39
N PRO A 21 -69.19 -20.69 -7.49
CA PRO A 21 -68.50 -20.40 -8.74
C PRO A 21 -68.82 -21.43 -9.82
N SER A 22 -69.31 -20.94 -10.94
CA SER A 22 -69.85 -21.73 -12.06
C SER A 22 -68.82 -21.94 -13.17
N ARG A 23 -67.96 -20.95 -13.41
CA ARG A 23 -66.98 -20.94 -14.50
C ARG A 23 -65.75 -20.12 -14.13
N VAL A 24 -64.58 -20.59 -14.56
CA VAL A 24 -63.32 -19.85 -14.51
C VAL A 24 -62.72 -19.83 -15.91
N SER A 25 -62.18 -18.69 -16.33
CA SER A 25 -61.43 -18.54 -17.56
C SER A 25 -60.14 -17.80 -17.28
N ILE A 26 -59.02 -18.37 -17.72
CA ILE A 26 -57.70 -17.77 -17.60
C ILE A 26 -57.08 -17.57 -18.98
N ARG A 27 -56.44 -16.42 -19.18
CA ARG A 27 -55.80 -16.08 -20.45
C ARG A 27 -54.50 -16.84 -20.67
N ASN A 28 -53.65 -16.92 -19.64
CA ASN A 28 -52.39 -17.65 -19.68
C ASN A 28 -52.24 -18.55 -18.42
N PRO A 29 -52.48 -19.87 -18.53
CA PRO A 29 -52.41 -20.82 -17.42
C PRO A 29 -50.97 -21.22 -17.02
N ASP A 30 -49.96 -20.82 -17.80
CA ASP A 30 -48.55 -21.07 -17.46
C ASP A 30 -48.06 -20.10 -16.37
N VAL A 31 -48.69 -18.93 -16.28
CA VAL A 31 -48.37 -17.88 -15.29
C VAL A 31 -49.05 -18.16 -13.96
N VAL A 32 -50.33 -18.55 -13.99
CA VAL A 32 -51.16 -18.82 -12.80
C VAL A 32 -52.04 -20.03 -13.03
N ASP A 33 -52.25 -20.85 -12.01
CA ASP A 33 -53.30 -21.87 -11.96
C ASP A 33 -54.49 -21.33 -11.18
N VAL A 34 -55.71 -21.51 -11.68
CA VAL A 34 -56.93 -21.11 -10.98
C VAL A 34 -57.87 -22.30 -10.92
N ARG A 35 -58.25 -22.72 -9.72
CA ARG A 35 -59.09 -23.88 -9.49
C ARG A 35 -60.19 -23.58 -8.50
N LYS A 36 -61.38 -24.09 -8.79
CA LYS A 36 -62.46 -24.17 -7.82
C LYS A 36 -62.12 -25.24 -6.79
N VAL A 37 -62.15 -24.88 -5.51
CA VAL A 37 -61.93 -25.85 -4.42
C VAL A 37 -63.25 -26.33 -3.85
N ASP A 38 -64.20 -25.42 -3.62
CA ASP A 38 -65.55 -25.74 -3.15
C ASP A 38 -66.60 -24.76 -3.71
N GLU A 39 -67.77 -24.66 -3.07
CA GLU A 39 -68.82 -23.72 -3.48
C GLU A 39 -68.60 -22.29 -2.98
N LYS A 40 -67.54 -22.03 -2.21
CA LYS A 40 -67.28 -20.75 -1.55
C LYS A 40 -65.93 -20.13 -1.87
N GLU A 41 -65.02 -20.90 -2.48
CA GLU A 41 -63.63 -20.50 -2.64
C GLU A 41 -63.06 -20.90 -4.00
N ILE A 42 -62.24 -19.98 -4.53
CA ILE A 42 -61.36 -20.20 -5.68
C ILE A 42 -59.93 -20.06 -5.20
N VAL A 43 -59.09 -21.04 -5.54
CA VAL A 43 -57.67 -21.02 -5.22
C VAL A 43 -56.87 -20.67 -6.46
N ILE A 44 -55.95 -19.73 -6.27
CA ILE A 44 -55.03 -19.19 -7.26
C ILE A 44 -53.63 -19.58 -6.85
N THR A 45 -52.85 -20.16 -7.77
CA THR A 45 -51.45 -20.54 -7.51
C THR A 45 -50.53 -19.89 -8.53
N GLY A 46 -49.55 -19.11 -8.07
CA GLY A 46 -48.53 -18.51 -8.93
C GLY A 46 -47.57 -19.58 -9.45
N LYS A 47 -47.41 -19.71 -10.78
CA LYS A 47 -46.53 -20.72 -11.41
C LYS A 47 -45.25 -20.12 -11.95
N THR A 48 -45.36 -19.12 -12.81
CA THR A 48 -44.20 -18.51 -13.47
C THR A 48 -44.33 -16.99 -13.48
N LYS A 49 -43.19 -16.28 -13.50
CA LYS A 49 -43.17 -14.81 -13.59
C LYS A 49 -43.93 -14.34 -14.82
N GLY A 50 -44.86 -13.40 -14.62
CA GLY A 50 -45.61 -12.81 -15.72
C GLY A 50 -46.85 -12.04 -15.25
N VAL A 51 -47.58 -11.49 -16.20
CA VAL A 51 -48.89 -10.88 -15.96
C VAL A 51 -49.93 -11.66 -16.75
N THR A 52 -51.00 -12.08 -16.08
CA THR A 52 -52.12 -12.76 -16.71
C THR A 52 -53.43 -12.16 -16.24
N TYR A 53 -54.50 -12.50 -16.94
CA TYR A 53 -55.86 -12.08 -16.60
C TYR A 53 -56.69 -13.33 -16.43
N PHE A 54 -57.53 -13.35 -15.41
CA PHE A 54 -58.54 -14.38 -15.27
C PHE A 54 -59.86 -13.74 -14.86
N VAL A 55 -60.94 -14.44 -15.17
CA VAL A 55 -62.29 -14.05 -14.84
C VAL A 55 -63.00 -15.27 -14.28
N PHE A 56 -63.76 -15.09 -13.21
CA PHE A 56 -64.68 -16.11 -12.74
C PHE A 56 -66.11 -15.58 -12.68
N TRP A 57 -67.07 -16.50 -12.81
CA TRP A 57 -68.50 -16.20 -12.72
C TRP A 57 -69.12 -16.98 -11.57
N ASP A 58 -69.82 -16.28 -10.70
CA ASP A 58 -70.56 -16.85 -9.57
C ASP A 58 -72.00 -16.31 -9.55
N LYS A 59 -72.76 -16.53 -8.46
CA LYS A 59 -74.14 -16.02 -8.36
C LYS A 59 -74.23 -14.50 -8.29
N ASP A 60 -73.17 -13.83 -7.89
CA ASP A 60 -73.12 -12.39 -7.69
C ASP A 60 -72.66 -11.65 -8.95
N GLY A 61 -72.05 -12.35 -9.92
CA GLY A 61 -71.80 -11.85 -11.27
C GLY A 61 -70.47 -12.30 -11.87
N GLU A 62 -69.94 -11.45 -12.75
CA GLU A 62 -68.61 -11.60 -13.35
C GLU A 62 -67.56 -10.83 -12.54
N HIS A 63 -66.46 -11.50 -12.20
CA HIS A 63 -65.38 -10.92 -11.41
C HIS A 63 -64.06 -11.00 -12.18
N PRO A 64 -63.61 -9.90 -12.81
CA PRO A 64 -62.38 -9.88 -13.59
C PRO A 64 -61.17 -9.44 -12.76
N PHE A 65 -60.06 -10.18 -12.89
CA PHE A 65 -58.81 -9.93 -12.16
C PHE A 65 -57.61 -9.84 -13.08
N ARG A 66 -56.67 -8.98 -12.70
CA ARG A 66 -55.31 -8.94 -13.22
C ARG A 66 -54.39 -9.55 -12.18
N VAL A 67 -53.62 -10.57 -12.57
CA VAL A 67 -52.65 -11.21 -11.67
C VAL A 67 -51.24 -10.96 -12.17
N LYS A 68 -50.42 -10.35 -11.31
CA LYS A 68 -48.98 -10.16 -11.52
C LYS A 68 -48.23 -11.15 -10.63
N VAL A 69 -47.54 -12.10 -11.27
CA VAL A 69 -46.67 -13.05 -10.59
C VAL A 69 -45.22 -12.57 -10.67
N LEU A 70 -44.65 -12.26 -9.51
CA LEU A 70 -43.25 -11.89 -9.36
C LEU A 70 -42.39 -13.15 -9.19
N PRO A 71 -41.14 -13.14 -9.66
CA PRO A 71 -40.24 -14.29 -9.51
C PRO A 71 -39.82 -14.53 -8.06
N GLU A 72 -39.92 -13.51 -7.20
CA GLU A 72 -39.34 -13.52 -5.86
C GLU A 72 -39.99 -12.49 -4.92
N ASP A 73 -40.03 -12.79 -3.62
CA ASP A 73 -40.43 -11.81 -2.60
C ASP A 73 -39.27 -10.86 -2.27
N THR A 74 -39.12 -9.84 -3.12
CA THR A 74 -38.07 -8.84 -2.92
C THR A 74 -38.28 -7.98 -1.67
N ASP A 75 -39.50 -7.89 -1.14
CA ASP A 75 -39.79 -7.09 0.05
C ASP A 75 -39.30 -7.82 1.32
N TYR A 76 -39.55 -9.13 1.39
CA TYR A 76 -38.96 -10.00 2.42
C TYR A 76 -37.43 -10.02 2.35
N LEU A 77 -36.88 -10.17 1.14
CA LEU A 77 -35.43 -10.11 0.97
C LEU A 77 -34.85 -8.75 1.37
N ALA A 78 -35.53 -7.65 1.02
CA ALA A 78 -35.05 -6.32 1.35
C ALA A 78 -35.01 -6.14 2.87
N ALA A 79 -36.01 -6.66 3.59
CA ALA A 79 -36.02 -6.67 5.05
C ALA A 79 -34.87 -7.50 5.65
N GLN A 80 -34.53 -8.65 5.06
CA GLN A 80 -33.37 -9.44 5.50
C GLN A 80 -32.05 -8.69 5.29
N VAL A 81 -31.86 -8.12 4.10
CA VAL A 81 -30.65 -7.34 3.76
C VAL A 81 -30.54 -6.11 4.66
N GLN A 82 -31.65 -5.41 4.93
CA GLN A 82 -31.66 -4.27 5.84
C GLN A 82 -31.22 -4.66 7.27
N LYS A 83 -31.60 -5.84 7.77
CA LYS A 83 -31.12 -6.34 9.07
C LYS A 83 -29.60 -6.54 9.08
N ILE A 84 -29.02 -7.02 7.99
CA ILE A 84 -27.56 -7.20 7.84
C ILE A 84 -26.86 -5.83 7.80
N LEU A 85 -27.39 -4.87 7.04
CA LEU A 85 -26.82 -3.51 7.00
C LEU A 85 -26.83 -2.84 8.37
N ASN A 86 -27.92 -3.03 9.13
CA ASN A 86 -28.04 -2.50 10.48
C ASN A 86 -27.04 -3.17 11.44
N SER A 87 -26.80 -4.48 11.33
CA SER A 87 -25.83 -5.18 12.19
C SER A 87 -24.38 -4.77 11.89
N LEU A 88 -24.08 -4.43 10.63
CA LEU A 88 -22.77 -3.93 10.19
C LEU A 88 -22.56 -2.43 10.44
N LYS A 89 -23.60 -1.72 10.88
CA LYS A 89 -23.62 -0.26 11.09
C LYS A 89 -23.30 0.52 9.81
N LEU A 90 -23.97 0.17 8.71
CA LEU A 90 -23.84 0.84 7.39
C LEU A 90 -25.08 1.68 7.06
N PRO A 91 -25.31 2.83 7.73
CA PRO A 91 -26.54 3.61 7.59
C PRO A 91 -26.69 4.31 6.24
N GLU A 92 -25.59 4.51 5.51
CA GLU A 92 -25.59 5.18 4.20
C GLU A 92 -25.82 4.24 3.03
N VAL A 93 -25.92 2.93 3.30
CA VAL A 93 -26.31 1.94 2.31
C VAL A 93 -27.82 1.74 2.40
N SER A 94 -28.47 1.93 1.26
CA SER A 94 -29.91 1.78 1.07
C SER A 94 -30.21 0.55 0.22
N VAL A 95 -31.33 -0.10 0.56
CA VAL A 95 -31.82 -1.29 -0.12
C VAL A 95 -33.00 -0.88 -0.99
N LYS A 96 -32.94 -1.18 -2.29
CA LYS A 96 -34.06 -0.94 -3.22
C LYS A 96 -34.48 -2.25 -3.88
N PRO A 97 -35.72 -2.73 -3.66
CA PRO A 97 -36.21 -3.92 -4.33
C PRO A 97 -36.43 -3.68 -5.83
N MET A 98 -35.96 -4.60 -6.67
CA MET A 98 -36.24 -4.66 -8.10
C MET A 98 -37.22 -5.81 -8.34
N LYS A 99 -38.49 -5.59 -7.98
CA LYS A 99 -39.59 -6.57 -8.01
C LYS A 99 -39.65 -7.37 -9.31
N GLU A 100 -39.49 -6.69 -10.45
CA GLU A 100 -39.58 -7.35 -11.75
C GLU A 100 -38.38 -8.25 -12.07
N GLU A 101 -37.19 -7.94 -11.57
CA GLU A 101 -36.00 -8.77 -11.75
C GLU A 101 -35.86 -9.87 -10.69
N GLY A 102 -36.63 -9.79 -9.59
CA GLY A 102 -36.45 -10.67 -8.44
C GLY A 102 -35.14 -10.43 -7.68
N LYS A 103 -34.59 -9.22 -7.81
CA LYS A 103 -33.29 -8.83 -7.24
C LYS A 103 -33.42 -7.63 -6.33
N ILE A 104 -32.39 -7.41 -5.54
CA ILE A 104 -32.21 -6.23 -4.72
C ILE A 104 -31.08 -5.40 -5.27
N LEU A 105 -31.24 -4.08 -5.25
CA LEU A 105 -30.19 -3.13 -5.55
C LEU A 105 -29.67 -2.53 -4.24
N LEU A 106 -28.36 -2.61 -4.01
CA LEU A 106 -27.69 -1.90 -2.93
C LEU A 106 -27.08 -0.62 -3.48
N LEU A 107 -27.48 0.52 -2.92
CA LEU A 107 -27.04 1.85 -3.31
C LEU A 107 -26.53 2.59 -2.09
N GLY A 108 -25.44 3.33 -2.23
CA GLY A 108 -24.97 4.19 -1.16
C GLY A 108 -23.47 4.20 -1.05
N LYS A 109 -22.99 4.76 0.07
CA LYS A 109 -21.57 4.88 0.32
C LYS A 109 -21.17 4.11 1.58
N VAL A 110 -20.00 3.53 1.52
CA VAL A 110 -19.34 2.81 2.60
C VAL A 110 -18.10 3.61 2.98
N ASP A 111 -17.79 3.69 4.28
CA ASP A 111 -16.68 4.50 4.76
C ASP A 111 -15.32 3.92 4.38
N ARG A 112 -15.15 2.59 4.47
CA ARG A 112 -13.89 1.88 4.20
C ARG A 112 -14.05 0.68 3.27
N PHE A 113 -12.98 0.32 2.59
CA PHE A 113 -12.94 -0.90 1.75
C PHE A 113 -13.22 -2.17 2.58
N GLU A 114 -12.69 -2.23 3.81
CA GLU A 114 -12.92 -3.37 4.71
C GLU A 114 -14.41 -3.60 5.02
N ASP A 115 -15.16 -2.53 5.21
CA ASP A 115 -16.60 -2.61 5.49
C ASP A 115 -17.37 -3.19 4.29
N LYS A 116 -16.90 -2.93 3.07
CA LYS A 116 -17.47 -3.50 1.85
C LYS A 116 -17.18 -5.01 1.75
N GLU A 117 -15.97 -5.45 2.10
CA GLU A 117 -15.64 -6.89 2.15
C GLU A 117 -16.43 -7.63 3.25
N ARG A 118 -16.64 -6.98 4.40
CA ARG A 118 -17.50 -7.51 5.48
C ARG A 118 -18.95 -7.62 5.03
N LEU A 119 -19.48 -6.61 4.32
CA LEU A 119 -20.82 -6.66 3.73
C LEU A 119 -20.94 -7.84 2.75
N LYS A 120 -20.02 -7.95 1.80
CA LYS A 120 -20.00 -9.07 0.83
C LYS A 120 -19.98 -10.44 1.53
N SER A 121 -19.15 -10.57 2.56
CA SER A 121 -19.07 -11.82 3.35
C SER A 121 -20.36 -12.10 4.12
N ALA A 122 -20.99 -11.08 4.71
CA ALA A 122 -22.24 -11.21 5.46
C ALA A 122 -23.45 -11.52 4.57
N LEU A 123 -23.45 -11.06 3.32
CA LEU A 123 -24.50 -11.37 2.35
C LEU A 123 -24.46 -12.84 1.90
N GLY A 124 -23.29 -13.46 1.84
CA GLY A 124 -23.15 -14.89 1.50
C GLY A 124 -23.90 -15.25 0.20
N GLU A 125 -24.79 -16.24 0.26
CA GLU A 125 -25.60 -16.68 -0.90
C GLU A 125 -26.61 -15.63 -1.39
N LEU A 126 -27.02 -14.68 -0.53
CA LEU A 126 -27.91 -13.58 -0.93
C LEU A 126 -27.26 -12.68 -1.99
N SER A 127 -25.93 -12.68 -2.09
CA SER A 127 -25.19 -11.92 -3.10
C SER A 127 -25.63 -12.24 -4.53
N ASN A 128 -26.07 -13.47 -4.82
CA ASN A 128 -26.56 -13.85 -6.15
C ASN A 128 -27.88 -13.14 -6.53
N ARG A 129 -28.64 -12.69 -5.53
CA ARG A 129 -29.93 -11.97 -5.67
C ARG A 129 -29.76 -10.47 -5.45
N ILE A 130 -28.52 -10.00 -5.32
CA ILE A 130 -28.19 -8.60 -5.04
C ILE A 130 -27.29 -8.04 -6.15
N THR A 131 -27.66 -6.88 -6.66
CA THR A 131 -26.78 -6.04 -7.47
C THR A 131 -26.16 -4.99 -6.56
N ASP A 132 -24.87 -5.12 -6.25
CA ASP A 132 -24.13 -4.20 -5.40
C ASP A 132 -23.55 -3.03 -6.20
N LEU A 133 -24.09 -1.83 -5.99
CA LEU A 133 -23.60 -0.57 -6.54
C LEU A 133 -23.10 0.38 -5.43
N THR A 134 -22.64 -0.16 -4.31
CA THR A 134 -22.06 0.65 -3.23
C THR A 134 -20.68 1.19 -3.59
N GLU A 135 -20.42 2.44 -3.22
CA GLU A 135 -19.14 3.13 -3.45
C GLU A 135 -18.40 3.36 -2.12
N VAL A 136 -17.07 3.47 -2.15
CA VAL A 136 -16.28 3.84 -0.97
C VAL A 136 -16.11 5.37 -0.96
N LYS A 137 -16.48 6.05 0.15
CA LYS A 137 -16.54 7.53 0.22
C LYS A 137 -15.24 8.25 -0.15
N SER A 138 -14.12 7.69 0.28
CA SER A 138 -12.77 8.14 -0.02
C SER A 138 -11.83 7.04 0.41
N GLY A 139 -11.16 6.41 -0.54
CA GLY A 139 -10.15 5.42 -0.21
C GLY A 139 -9.04 6.05 0.62
N GLU A 140 -8.72 5.45 1.77
CA GLU A 140 -7.50 5.78 2.51
C GLU A 140 -6.32 5.43 1.60
N LEU A 141 -5.46 6.40 1.33
CA LEU A 141 -4.24 6.14 0.59
C LEU A 141 -3.20 5.61 1.56
N VAL A 142 -2.45 4.60 1.14
CA VAL A 142 -1.33 4.05 1.90
C VAL A 142 -0.08 4.18 1.04
N GLU A 143 0.90 4.91 1.55
CA GLU A 143 2.26 4.93 1.01
C GLU A 143 3.06 3.83 1.68
N ILE A 144 3.73 3.01 0.89
CA ILE A 144 4.64 1.99 1.37
C ILE A 144 6.03 2.34 0.88
N THR A 145 6.92 2.60 1.84
CA THR A 145 8.35 2.77 1.59
C THR A 145 9.06 1.45 1.86
N SER A 146 9.87 0.99 0.91
CA SER A 146 10.77 -0.15 1.08
C SER A 146 12.21 0.35 1.03
N GLU A 147 13.06 -0.14 1.91
CA GLU A 147 14.49 0.17 1.91
C GLU A 147 15.30 -1.10 1.87
N VAL A 148 16.26 -1.15 0.94
CA VAL A 148 17.19 -2.26 0.80
C VAL A 148 18.54 -1.80 1.33
N LEU A 149 19.03 -2.47 2.35
CA LEU A 149 20.23 -2.13 3.09
C LEU A 149 21.25 -3.25 2.95
N GLU A 150 22.50 -2.90 2.71
CA GLU A 150 23.65 -3.79 2.78
C GLU A 150 24.41 -3.45 4.07
N ILE A 151 24.57 -4.42 4.96
CA ILE A 151 25.22 -4.25 6.27
C ILE A 151 26.36 -5.25 6.39
N ARG A 152 27.52 -4.82 6.90
CA ARG A 152 28.63 -5.73 7.18
C ARG A 152 28.29 -6.61 8.37
N ARG A 153 28.48 -7.92 8.24
CA ARG A 153 28.11 -8.96 9.21
C ARG A 153 28.45 -8.64 10.68
N GLY A 154 29.65 -8.11 10.97
CA GLY A 154 30.07 -7.76 12.34
C GLY A 154 29.38 -6.53 12.95
N SER A 155 28.46 -5.90 12.22
CA SER A 155 27.72 -4.71 12.64
C SER A 155 26.22 -4.98 12.80
N THR A 156 25.77 -6.18 12.44
CA THR A 156 24.38 -6.63 12.60
C THR A 156 24.02 -6.83 14.08
N GLU A 157 24.99 -7.19 14.93
CA GLU A 157 24.82 -7.30 16.39
C GLU A 157 24.46 -5.96 17.05
N GLU A 158 24.92 -4.83 16.48
CA GLU A 158 24.60 -3.48 16.97
C GLU A 158 23.14 -3.08 16.68
N LEU A 159 22.44 -3.80 15.80
CA LEU A 159 21.02 -3.61 15.48
C LEU A 159 20.09 -4.45 16.37
N GLY A 160 20.63 -5.33 17.23
CA GLY A 160 19.83 -6.17 18.12
C GLY A 160 18.99 -7.24 17.40
N PHE A 161 19.41 -7.69 16.21
CA PHE A 161 18.77 -8.81 15.52
C PHE A 161 19.29 -10.14 16.06
N ASP A 162 18.48 -10.83 16.85
CA ASP A 162 18.74 -12.23 17.22
C ASP A 162 18.03 -13.14 16.20
N LEU A 163 18.65 -13.35 15.04
CA LEU A 163 18.14 -14.28 14.03
C LEU A 163 18.52 -15.71 14.44
N PRO A 164 17.54 -16.62 14.64
CA PRO A 164 17.86 -17.97 15.08
C PRO A 164 18.72 -18.71 14.05
N ASN A 165 19.92 -19.12 14.45
CA ASN A 165 20.93 -19.75 13.58
C ASN A 165 20.56 -21.15 13.06
N SER A 166 19.42 -21.74 13.47
CA SER A 166 18.82 -22.91 12.83
C SER A 166 17.37 -23.10 13.27
N ILE A 167 16.47 -23.44 12.33
CA ILE A 167 15.11 -23.90 12.64
C ILE A 167 15.16 -25.43 12.72
N ASN A 168 15.32 -25.98 13.93
CA ASN A 168 15.19 -27.42 14.15
C ASN A 168 13.70 -27.79 14.28
N LEU A 169 13.18 -28.49 13.27
CA LEU A 169 11.77 -28.92 13.19
C LEU A 169 11.33 -29.88 14.33
N SER A 170 12.29 -30.41 15.11
CA SER A 170 12.05 -31.30 16.24
C SER A 170 11.64 -30.59 17.53
N GLU A 171 11.92 -29.30 17.70
CA GLU A 171 11.56 -28.56 18.93
C GLU A 171 10.13 -28.01 18.92
N ILE A 172 9.51 -27.90 17.74
CA ILE A 172 8.12 -27.45 17.59
C ILE A 172 7.14 -28.51 18.14
N ALA A 173 7.48 -29.80 18.06
CA ALA A 173 6.60 -30.88 18.55
C ALA A 173 6.56 -30.98 20.09
N GLY A 174 7.60 -30.52 20.79
CA GLY A 174 7.74 -30.67 22.25
C GLY A 174 7.11 -29.56 23.10
N LYS A 175 6.69 -28.44 22.51
CA LYS A 175 6.28 -27.23 23.23
C LYS A 175 4.81 -26.79 23.02
N TRP A 176 3.95 -27.65 22.47
CA TRP A 176 2.51 -27.35 22.39
C TRP A 176 1.78 -27.39 23.75
N ASN A 177 2.39 -27.96 24.80
CA ASN A 177 1.76 -28.10 26.12
C ASN A 177 2.12 -27.02 27.15
N SER A 178 2.94 -26.02 26.81
CA SER A 178 3.35 -24.96 27.77
C SER A 178 3.12 -23.53 27.26
N LEU A 179 2.21 -23.34 26.30
CA LEU A 179 1.94 -22.03 25.69
C LEU A 179 0.85 -21.21 26.42
N GLN A 180 0.56 -21.56 27.66
CA GLN A 180 -0.34 -20.80 28.52
C GLN A 180 0.44 -20.33 29.76
N ARG A 181 0.72 -19.03 29.83
CA ARG A 181 1.36 -18.28 30.94
C ARG A 181 2.88 -18.12 30.87
N THR A 182 3.40 -17.44 29.86
CA THR A 182 4.40 -16.35 29.95
C THR A 182 4.47 -15.74 28.54
N GLY A 183 4.39 -14.41 28.42
CA GLY A 183 4.38 -13.68 27.16
C GLY A 183 5.75 -13.61 26.47
N ASP A 184 6.45 -14.74 26.40
CA ASP A 184 7.75 -14.85 25.73
C ASP A 184 7.53 -15.66 24.44
N ALA A 185 7.16 -14.93 23.39
CA ALA A 185 7.07 -15.50 22.05
C ALA A 185 8.50 -15.78 21.56
N LEU A 186 8.70 -16.94 20.94
CA LEU A 186 9.93 -17.38 20.25
C LEU A 186 10.33 -16.48 19.05
N PHE A 187 9.74 -15.28 18.96
CA PHE A 187 9.96 -14.24 17.98
C PHE A 187 10.01 -12.90 18.72
N HIS A 188 11.22 -12.38 18.97
CA HIS A 188 11.40 -10.99 19.40
C HIS A 188 11.19 -10.06 18.19
N ILE A 189 9.96 -9.65 17.96
CA ILE A 189 9.65 -8.56 17.03
C ILE A 189 9.98 -7.26 17.76
N ASN A 190 11.22 -6.78 17.65
CA ASN A 190 11.53 -5.44 18.14
C ASN A 190 10.78 -4.43 17.27
N GLN A 191 9.77 -3.76 17.83
CA GLN A 191 8.99 -2.71 17.17
C GLN A 191 9.78 -1.39 17.24
N TRP A 192 10.35 -0.94 16.12
CA TRP A 192 11.14 0.30 16.06
C TRP A 192 10.31 1.39 15.40
N THR A 193 10.39 2.62 15.93
CA THR A 193 9.86 3.78 15.19
C THR A 193 10.78 4.11 14.01
N ARG A 194 10.22 4.68 12.94
CA ARG A 194 11.01 5.12 11.76
C ARG A 194 12.18 6.04 12.13
N ALA A 195 12.02 6.87 13.15
CA ALA A 195 13.06 7.79 13.61
C ALA A 195 14.23 7.07 14.29
N GLU A 196 13.94 6.12 15.18
CA GLU A 196 14.95 5.30 15.87
C GLU A 196 15.71 4.40 14.89
N PHE A 197 14.99 3.81 13.94
CA PHE A 197 15.56 3.03 12.86
C PHE A 197 16.53 3.84 12.00
N ASN A 198 16.09 5.00 11.51
CA ASN A 198 16.93 5.87 10.70
C ASN A 198 18.18 6.35 11.44
N ALA A 199 18.06 6.72 12.73
CA ALA A 199 19.20 7.17 13.52
C ALA A 199 20.29 6.10 13.66
N THR A 200 19.89 4.84 13.82
CA THR A 200 20.80 3.71 13.95
C THR A 200 21.44 3.34 12.61
N ILE A 201 20.65 3.32 11.54
CA ILE A 201 21.17 3.10 10.18
C ILE A 201 22.15 4.21 9.78
N ASP A 202 21.83 5.48 10.08
CA ASP A 202 22.71 6.62 9.82
C ASP A 202 24.05 6.51 10.58
N PHE A 203 24.03 5.99 11.80
CA PHE A 203 25.23 5.72 12.58
C PHE A 203 26.10 4.64 11.91
N LEU A 204 25.50 3.53 11.48
CA LEU A 204 26.20 2.46 10.77
C LEU A 204 26.75 2.90 9.41
N ILE A 205 26.01 3.77 8.69
CA ILE A 205 26.46 4.37 7.44
C ILE A 205 27.68 5.27 7.69
N ARG A 206 27.65 6.12 8.73
CA ARG A 206 28.79 6.97 9.11
C ARG A 206 30.04 6.18 9.47
N GLN A 207 29.87 4.98 10.03
CA GLN A 207 30.97 4.06 10.33
C GLN A 207 31.43 3.23 9.11
N GLY A 208 30.80 3.41 7.94
CA GLY A 208 31.11 2.62 6.73
C GLY A 208 30.69 1.15 6.82
N LYS A 209 29.84 0.83 7.79
CA LYS A 209 29.37 -0.53 8.12
C LYS A 209 28.04 -0.88 7.45
N ALA A 210 27.26 0.13 7.05
CA ALA A 210 26.02 -0.07 6.29
C ALA A 210 25.97 0.85 5.06
N ARG A 211 25.18 0.44 4.06
CA ARG A 211 24.92 1.22 2.85
C ARG A 211 23.50 0.94 2.37
N ILE A 212 22.79 2.00 1.99
CA ILE A 212 21.49 1.87 1.32
C ILE A 212 21.74 1.53 -0.16
N LEU A 213 21.12 0.46 -0.65
CA LEU A 213 21.16 0.08 -2.06
C LEU A 213 20.04 0.74 -2.86
N SER A 214 18.83 0.79 -2.29
CA SER A 214 17.65 1.35 -2.95
C SER A 214 16.56 1.72 -1.94
N ARG A 215 15.71 2.68 -2.34
CA ARG A 215 14.54 3.15 -1.57
C ARG A 215 13.29 3.28 -2.46
N PRO A 216 12.76 2.17 -3.01
CA PRO A 216 11.51 2.24 -3.77
C PRO A 216 10.33 2.60 -2.85
N TYR A 217 9.41 3.40 -3.36
CA TYR A 217 8.15 3.73 -2.68
C TYR A 217 6.99 3.64 -3.66
N VAL A 218 5.83 3.24 -3.17
CA VAL A 218 4.59 3.18 -3.95
C VAL A 218 3.42 3.63 -3.08
N THR A 219 2.53 4.43 -3.66
CA THR A 219 1.30 4.87 -3.02
C THR A 219 0.12 4.21 -3.71
N CYS A 220 -0.76 3.59 -2.93
CA CYS A 220 -1.93 2.92 -3.46
C CYS A 220 -3.11 3.06 -2.51
N GLU A 221 -4.30 2.81 -3.03
CA GLU A 221 -5.53 2.87 -2.24
C GLU A 221 -5.66 1.61 -1.38
N SER A 222 -6.16 1.76 -0.15
CA SER A 222 -6.50 0.64 0.73
C SER A 222 -7.44 -0.33 0.03
N GLY A 223 -7.06 -1.61 -0.02
CA GLY A 223 -7.77 -2.69 -0.71
C GLY A 223 -7.39 -2.88 -2.18
N LYS A 224 -6.58 -1.99 -2.77
CA LYS A 224 -6.13 -2.11 -4.16
C LYS A 224 -4.67 -2.56 -4.23
N GLU A 225 -4.40 -3.45 -5.18
CA GLU A 225 -3.04 -3.89 -5.48
C GLU A 225 -2.31 -2.82 -6.29
N ALA A 226 -1.03 -2.62 -5.98
CA ALA A 226 -0.11 -1.82 -6.76
C ALA A 226 1.18 -2.57 -7.02
N GLU A 227 1.73 -2.34 -8.21
CA GLU A 227 2.95 -2.96 -8.68
C GLU A 227 3.91 -1.87 -9.16
N LEU A 228 5.16 -1.98 -8.72
CA LEU A 228 6.27 -1.10 -9.10
C LEU A 228 7.41 -1.98 -9.60
N MET A 229 7.85 -1.77 -10.83
CA MET A 229 9.05 -2.39 -11.37
C MET A 229 10.08 -1.32 -11.70
N VAL A 230 11.28 -1.45 -11.14
CA VAL A 230 12.43 -0.58 -11.38
C VAL A 230 13.58 -1.42 -11.87
N GLY A 231 13.91 -1.34 -13.17
CA GLY A 231 14.90 -2.23 -13.75
C GLY A 231 15.00 -2.14 -15.27
N GLY A 232 15.37 -3.24 -15.90
CA GLY A 232 15.48 -3.36 -17.36
C GLY A 232 15.30 -4.79 -17.82
N GLU A 233 15.55 -5.03 -19.09
CA GLU A 233 15.46 -6.37 -19.69
C GLU A 233 16.83 -6.80 -20.20
N VAL A 234 17.18 -8.06 -19.99
CA VAL A 234 18.38 -8.68 -20.55
C VAL A 234 17.97 -9.71 -21.61
N PRO A 235 18.53 -9.64 -22.84
CA PRO A 235 18.28 -10.64 -23.86
C PRO A 235 19.01 -11.95 -23.54
N ILE A 236 18.30 -13.05 -23.63
CA ILE A 236 18.81 -14.41 -23.50
C ILE A 236 18.69 -15.09 -24.85
N PHE A 237 19.83 -15.50 -25.39
CA PHE A 237 19.91 -16.21 -26.65
C PHE A 237 19.69 -17.70 -26.40
N THR A 238 18.67 -18.27 -27.06
CA THR A 238 18.45 -19.72 -27.11
C THR A 238 18.70 -20.20 -28.52
N THR A 239 19.66 -21.12 -28.67
CA THR A 239 19.97 -21.73 -29.97
C THR A 239 19.23 -23.05 -30.10
N THR A 240 18.34 -23.16 -31.09
CA THR A 240 17.71 -24.44 -31.45
C THR A 240 18.40 -24.99 -32.69
N ALA A 241 18.91 -26.22 -32.61
CA ALA A 241 19.48 -26.93 -33.75
C ALA A 241 18.32 -27.48 -34.61
N ILE A 242 18.24 -27.03 -35.86
CA ILE A 242 17.25 -27.53 -36.82
C ILE A 242 17.88 -28.70 -37.59
N ILE A 243 17.12 -29.78 -37.79
CA ILE A 243 17.56 -30.95 -38.59
C ILE A 243 17.89 -30.46 -40.01
N GLY A 244 19.15 -30.62 -40.43
CA GLY A 244 19.67 -30.11 -41.71
C GLY A 244 20.87 -29.15 -41.60
N GLY A 245 21.34 -28.82 -40.39
CA GLY A 245 22.60 -28.10 -40.18
C GLY A 245 22.49 -26.57 -40.09
N ALA A 246 21.27 -26.02 -40.11
CA ALA A 246 21.03 -24.60 -39.82
C ALA A 246 20.67 -24.42 -38.33
N SER A 247 21.35 -23.51 -37.64
CA SER A 247 21.04 -23.10 -36.27
C SER A 247 20.09 -21.89 -36.29
N GLY A 248 18.94 -22.00 -35.62
CA GLY A 248 18.06 -20.87 -35.34
C GLY A 248 18.46 -20.22 -34.02
N THR A 249 18.66 -18.91 -34.00
CA THR A 249 18.85 -18.16 -32.74
C THR A 249 17.55 -17.47 -32.39
N ASN A 250 16.96 -17.84 -31.26
CA ASN A 250 15.80 -17.18 -30.67
C ASN A 250 16.27 -16.28 -29.52
N VAL A 251 15.67 -15.10 -29.37
CA VAL A 251 16.01 -14.11 -28.34
C VAL A 251 14.81 -13.94 -27.42
N GLU A 252 14.97 -14.33 -26.15
CA GLU A 252 13.98 -14.14 -25.09
C GLU A 252 14.45 -13.01 -24.16
N TYR A 253 13.64 -11.99 -23.92
CA TYR A 253 13.98 -10.92 -22.98
C TYR A 253 13.51 -11.30 -21.57
N LYS A 254 14.40 -11.22 -20.58
CA LYS A 254 14.06 -11.40 -19.16
C LYS A 254 14.22 -10.11 -18.38
N GLU A 255 13.18 -9.72 -17.67
CA GLU A 255 13.20 -8.59 -16.74
C GLU A 255 14.18 -8.84 -15.57
N TYR A 256 14.92 -7.81 -15.19
CA TYR A 256 15.71 -7.76 -13.96
C TYR A 256 15.52 -6.40 -13.28
N GLY A 257 15.88 -6.29 -12.01
CA GLY A 257 15.65 -5.11 -11.18
C GLY A 257 14.79 -5.40 -9.95
N ILE A 258 14.14 -4.37 -9.41
CA ILE A 258 13.33 -4.45 -8.20
C ILE A 258 11.85 -4.41 -8.61
N LYS A 259 11.15 -5.52 -8.37
CA LYS A 259 9.71 -5.67 -8.58
C LYS A 259 9.03 -5.76 -7.22
N LEU A 260 8.20 -4.78 -6.92
CA LEU A 260 7.50 -4.63 -5.67
C LEU A 260 5.99 -4.68 -5.94
N LYS A 261 5.33 -5.70 -5.41
CA LYS A 261 3.89 -5.92 -5.56
C LYS A 261 3.24 -5.93 -4.19
N ILE A 262 2.39 -4.94 -3.91
CA ILE A 262 1.83 -4.69 -2.59
C ILE A 262 0.31 -4.54 -2.69
N ALA A 263 -0.42 -5.10 -1.72
CA ALA A 263 -1.81 -4.80 -1.46
C ALA A 263 -2.00 -4.45 0.02
N PRO A 264 -2.16 -3.16 0.37
CA PRO A 264 -2.43 -2.74 1.74
C PRO A 264 -3.93 -2.80 2.03
N LEU A 265 -4.29 -3.08 3.28
CA LEU A 265 -5.66 -3.00 3.77
C LEU A 265 -5.64 -2.39 5.17
N VAL A 266 -6.29 -1.24 5.33
CA VAL A 266 -6.40 -0.55 6.61
C VAL A 266 -7.60 -1.10 7.40
N ASP A 267 -7.34 -1.54 8.62
CA ASP A 267 -8.32 -2.06 9.59
C ASP A 267 -8.99 -0.92 10.36
N ARG A 268 -10.12 -1.20 11.01
CA ARG A 268 -10.84 -0.27 11.91
C ARG A 268 -9.95 0.31 13.02
N ASP A 269 -9.02 -0.49 13.52
CA ASP A 269 -8.06 -0.10 14.56
C ASP A 269 -6.91 0.78 14.05
N GLY A 270 -6.87 1.12 12.75
CA GLY A 270 -5.80 1.92 12.15
C GLY A 270 -4.52 1.13 11.86
N ARG A 271 -4.56 -0.19 11.99
CA ARG A 271 -3.49 -1.10 11.57
C ARG A 271 -3.57 -1.37 10.08
N ILE A 272 -2.43 -1.62 9.46
CA ILE A 272 -2.29 -1.83 8.03
C ILE A 272 -1.88 -3.29 7.82
N LYS A 273 -2.81 -4.09 7.31
CA LYS A 273 -2.49 -5.42 6.78
C LYS A 273 -1.80 -5.23 5.44
N LEU A 274 -0.60 -5.79 5.30
CA LEU A 274 0.16 -5.76 4.06
C LEU A 274 0.30 -7.16 3.51
N THR A 275 -0.13 -7.34 2.25
CA THR A 275 0.27 -8.48 1.42
C THR A 275 1.37 -8.01 0.48
N LEU A 276 2.54 -8.63 0.54
CA LEU A 276 3.73 -8.15 -0.12
C LEU A 276 4.42 -9.28 -0.90
N ASN A 277 4.84 -8.95 -2.12
CA ASN A 277 5.82 -9.70 -2.89
C ASN A 277 6.92 -8.76 -3.36
N VAL A 278 8.17 -9.04 -2.97
CA VAL A 278 9.36 -8.30 -3.39
C VAL A 278 10.27 -9.24 -4.14
N ASP A 279 10.58 -8.93 -5.39
CA ASP A 279 11.58 -9.60 -6.19
C ASP A 279 12.71 -8.62 -6.53
N ILE A 280 13.94 -9.00 -6.23
CA ILE A 280 15.14 -8.23 -6.56
C ILE A 280 16.00 -9.11 -7.46
N SER A 281 16.32 -8.62 -8.64
CA SER A 281 17.10 -9.34 -9.64
C SER A 281 18.27 -8.48 -10.11
N GLU A 282 19.47 -9.05 -10.12
CA GLU A 282 20.69 -8.39 -10.57
C GLU A 282 21.32 -9.19 -11.71
N VAL A 283 21.75 -8.49 -12.76
CA VAL A 283 22.48 -9.10 -13.87
C VAL A 283 23.96 -9.16 -13.53
N GLY A 284 24.52 -10.37 -13.51
CA GLY A 284 25.93 -10.61 -13.33
C GLY A 284 26.74 -10.36 -14.61
N THR A 285 28.07 -10.42 -14.48
CA THR A 285 28.98 -10.27 -15.62
C THR A 285 28.77 -11.38 -16.63
N ALA A 286 28.78 -11.03 -17.92
CA ALA A 286 28.60 -11.98 -19.01
C ALA A 286 29.67 -13.08 -18.94
N ASP A 287 29.23 -14.32 -18.81
CA ASP A 287 30.09 -15.48 -19.02
C ASP A 287 30.11 -15.81 -20.52
N THR A 288 31.29 -16.10 -21.05
CA THR A 288 31.46 -16.35 -22.48
C THR A 288 31.44 -17.84 -22.73
N ILE A 289 30.37 -18.32 -23.36
CA ILE A 289 30.22 -19.73 -23.71
C ILE A 289 30.76 -19.93 -25.13
N GLY A 290 31.78 -20.77 -25.26
CA GLY A 290 32.41 -21.11 -26.53
C GLY A 290 33.43 -22.23 -26.39
N THR A 291 33.82 -22.85 -27.51
CA THR A 291 34.91 -23.82 -27.53
C THR A 291 36.25 -23.07 -27.60
N THR A 292 37.12 -23.30 -26.61
CA THR A 292 38.50 -22.80 -26.66
C THR A 292 39.36 -23.90 -27.28
N SER A 293 39.89 -23.67 -28.49
CA SER A 293 40.87 -24.55 -29.12
C SER A 293 42.20 -23.81 -29.28
N LEU A 294 43.32 -24.53 -29.34
CA LEU A 294 44.69 -24.00 -29.34
C LEU A 294 45.00 -22.97 -30.47
N THR A 295 44.12 -22.85 -31.48
CA THR A 295 44.33 -22.02 -32.67
C THR A 295 43.19 -21.03 -32.97
N SER A 296 42.05 -21.06 -32.25
CA SER A 296 41.02 -20.02 -32.35
C SER A 296 40.07 -19.99 -31.14
N THR A 297 39.70 -18.78 -30.72
CA THR A 297 38.63 -18.52 -29.73
C THR A 297 37.34 -18.23 -30.49
N GLN A 298 36.47 -19.23 -30.65
CA GLN A 298 35.12 -18.99 -31.20
C GLN A 298 34.14 -18.76 -30.05
N THR A 299 33.73 -17.50 -29.87
CA THR A 299 32.65 -17.14 -28.95
C THR A 299 31.31 -17.51 -29.57
N THR A 300 30.57 -18.46 -28.97
CA THR A 300 29.28 -18.93 -29.50
C THR A 300 28.11 -18.18 -28.87
N ALA A 301 28.19 -17.81 -27.59
CA ALA A 301 27.17 -17.02 -26.90
C ALA A 301 27.73 -16.29 -25.66
N LYS A 302 27.05 -15.23 -25.21
CA LYS A 302 27.24 -14.62 -23.89
C LYS A 302 26.06 -14.98 -23.00
N ALA A 303 26.32 -15.62 -21.87
CA ALA A 303 25.32 -15.92 -20.87
C ALA A 303 25.40 -14.93 -19.72
N TYR A 304 24.29 -14.28 -19.39
CA TYR A 304 24.21 -13.33 -18.29
C TYR A 304 23.54 -14.04 -17.09
N PRO A 305 24.29 -14.43 -16.05
CA PRO A 305 23.68 -15.01 -14.86
C PRO A 305 22.81 -13.95 -14.17
N ILE A 306 21.57 -14.30 -13.82
CA ILE A 306 20.66 -13.41 -13.09
C ILE A 306 20.57 -13.92 -11.65
N THR A 307 20.99 -13.12 -10.69
CA THR A 307 20.82 -13.42 -9.27
C THR A 307 19.47 -12.89 -8.81
N LYS A 308 18.56 -13.76 -8.36
CA LYS A 308 17.22 -13.39 -7.88
C LYS A 308 17.12 -13.58 -6.36
N ARG A 309 16.52 -12.61 -5.68
CA ARG A 309 16.12 -12.64 -4.27
C ARG A 309 14.63 -12.33 -4.21
N SER A 310 13.85 -13.18 -3.53
CA SER A 310 12.39 -13.07 -3.52
C SER A 310 11.86 -13.21 -2.10
N ILE A 311 10.92 -12.34 -1.70
CA ILE A 311 10.22 -12.39 -0.42
C ILE A 311 8.72 -12.29 -0.69
N SER A 312 7.95 -13.23 -0.16
CA SER A 312 6.49 -13.18 -0.14
C SER A 312 6.02 -13.34 1.30
N THR A 313 5.28 -12.37 1.81
CA THR A 313 4.82 -12.37 3.20
C THR A 313 3.52 -11.60 3.38
N GLN A 314 2.81 -11.89 4.48
CA GLN A 314 1.63 -11.17 4.94
C GLN A 314 1.80 -10.82 6.42
N LEU A 315 1.63 -9.55 6.75
CA LEU A 315 1.87 -9.05 8.11
C LEU A 315 0.99 -7.82 8.42
N TYR A 316 0.91 -7.48 9.70
CA TYR A 316 0.21 -6.29 10.18
C TYR A 316 1.23 -5.31 10.75
N LEU A 317 1.12 -4.03 10.38
CA LEU A 317 1.94 -2.94 10.90
C LEU A 317 1.07 -1.76 11.33
N ASN A 318 1.57 -0.99 12.29
CA ASN A 318 0.96 0.30 12.61
C ASN A 318 1.40 1.37 11.61
N ASP A 319 0.66 2.49 11.58
CA ASP A 319 1.01 3.65 10.76
C ASP A 319 2.41 4.20 11.12
N GLY A 320 3.32 4.22 10.15
CA GLY A 320 4.69 4.72 10.30
C GLY A 320 5.68 3.77 10.98
N GLU A 321 5.25 2.55 11.33
CA GLU A 321 6.13 1.53 11.93
C GLU A 321 7.05 0.90 10.88
N THR A 322 8.34 0.75 11.20
CA THR A 322 9.30 0.13 10.29
C THR A 322 9.56 -1.31 10.74
N LEU A 323 9.37 -2.26 9.82
CA LEU A 323 9.65 -3.68 10.06
C LEU A 323 10.63 -4.24 9.04
N ILE A 324 11.56 -5.06 9.52
CA ILE A 324 12.43 -5.87 8.68
C ILE A 324 11.72 -7.14 8.28
N ILE A 325 11.58 -7.35 6.98
CA ILE A 325 10.82 -8.46 6.40
C ILE A 325 11.70 -9.62 5.95
N GLY A 326 13.01 -9.43 5.88
CA GLY A 326 13.93 -10.50 5.56
C GLY A 326 15.38 -10.05 5.39
N GLY A 327 16.28 -11.03 5.49
CA GLY A 327 17.69 -10.89 5.16
C GLY A 327 18.32 -12.23 4.79
N LEU A 328 19.46 -12.17 4.08
CA LEU A 328 20.20 -13.36 3.63
C LEU A 328 21.61 -13.36 4.23
N ILE A 329 21.90 -14.37 5.06
CA ILE A 329 23.23 -14.60 5.64
C ILE A 329 23.93 -15.64 4.76
N LYS A 330 25.04 -15.27 4.12
CA LYS A 330 25.86 -16.19 3.34
C LYS A 330 27.12 -16.52 4.14
N GLN A 331 27.29 -17.77 4.54
CA GLN A 331 28.50 -18.25 5.21
C GLN A 331 29.32 -19.10 4.25
N LYS A 332 30.54 -18.66 3.92
CA LYS A 332 31.54 -19.49 3.24
C LYS A 332 32.78 -19.59 4.13
N THR A 333 33.02 -20.77 4.68
CA THR A 333 34.22 -21.09 5.45
C THR A 333 35.09 -21.99 4.59
N GLU A 334 36.29 -21.53 4.23
CA GLU A 334 37.25 -22.29 3.43
C GLU A 334 38.46 -22.60 4.31
N GLU A 335 38.62 -23.87 4.70
CA GLU A 335 39.76 -24.31 5.50
C GLU A 335 40.83 -24.90 4.59
N ASP A 336 41.92 -24.16 4.37
CA ASP A 336 43.07 -24.65 3.62
C ASP A 336 44.16 -25.13 4.59
N LEU A 337 44.39 -26.45 4.60
CA LEU A 337 45.42 -27.07 5.45
C LEU A 337 46.67 -27.38 4.62
N LYS A 338 47.66 -26.50 4.68
CA LYS A 338 48.99 -26.75 4.10
C LYS A 338 49.82 -27.54 5.12
N LYS A 339 50.14 -28.80 4.80
CA LYS A 339 50.99 -29.66 5.64
C LYS A 339 52.26 -30.08 4.92
N PHE A 340 53.39 -30.05 5.62
CA PHE A 340 54.60 -30.69 5.13
C PHE A 340 54.48 -32.22 5.23
N PRO A 341 54.79 -32.99 4.17
CA PRO A 341 54.74 -34.45 4.20
C PRO A 341 55.61 -35.02 5.35
N TRP A 342 55.13 -36.06 6.04
CA TRP A 342 55.80 -36.80 7.13
C TRP A 342 56.00 -36.03 8.45
N LEU A 343 56.51 -34.80 8.44
CA LEU A 343 56.75 -34.01 9.66
C LEU A 343 55.46 -33.54 10.34
N ALA A 344 54.38 -33.36 9.57
CA ALA A 344 53.08 -32.98 10.09
C ALA A 344 52.40 -34.08 10.92
N GLU A 345 52.86 -35.34 10.89
CA GLU A 345 52.19 -36.47 11.55
C GLU A 345 52.85 -36.86 12.89
N VAL A 346 53.94 -36.20 13.28
CA VAL A 346 54.64 -36.46 14.55
C VAL A 346 53.80 -35.98 15.75
N PRO A 347 53.53 -36.83 16.76
CA PRO A 347 52.88 -36.39 17.99
C PRO A 347 53.66 -35.25 18.65
N ILE A 348 52.97 -34.24 19.17
CA ILE A 348 53.53 -33.06 19.86
C ILE A 348 54.24 -32.06 18.92
N LEU A 349 55.06 -32.50 17.96
CA LEU A 349 55.85 -31.63 17.08
C LEU A 349 55.17 -31.29 15.74
N GLY A 350 54.21 -32.11 15.30
CA GLY A 350 53.52 -31.92 14.01
C GLY A 350 52.69 -30.63 13.92
N ALA A 351 52.36 -30.01 15.05
CA ALA A 351 51.63 -28.72 15.10
C ALA A 351 52.46 -27.55 14.53
N PHE A 352 53.80 -27.60 14.61
CA PHE A 352 54.67 -26.56 14.05
C PHE A 352 54.88 -26.69 12.52
N PHE A 353 54.50 -27.83 11.94
CA PHE A 353 54.66 -28.15 10.52
C PHE A 353 53.32 -28.27 9.76
N ARG A 354 52.22 -27.90 10.43
CA ARG A 354 50.89 -27.71 9.85
C ARG A 354 50.58 -26.22 9.85
N HIS A 355 50.36 -25.64 8.68
CA HIS A 355 49.83 -24.29 8.57
C HIS A 355 48.33 -24.40 8.26
N LYS A 356 47.49 -24.08 9.24
CA LYS A 356 46.04 -23.98 9.05
C LYS A 356 45.74 -22.55 8.63
N GLU A 357 45.54 -22.34 7.33
CA GLU A 357 45.07 -21.08 6.79
C GLU A 357 43.54 -21.14 6.83
N VAL A 358 42.95 -20.67 7.93
CA VAL A 358 41.49 -20.55 8.04
C VAL A 358 41.09 -19.26 7.35
N THR A 359 40.75 -19.34 6.07
CA THR A 359 40.21 -18.20 5.34
C THR A 359 38.71 -18.19 5.55
N THR A 360 38.25 -17.38 6.50
CA THR A 360 36.82 -17.03 6.61
C THR A 360 36.58 -15.88 5.65
N GLY A 361 35.86 -16.15 4.55
CA GLY A 361 35.72 -15.25 3.39
C GLY A 361 36.45 -15.83 2.18
N GLY A 362 35.75 -16.00 1.06
CA GLY A 362 36.35 -16.52 -0.15
C GLY A 362 37.51 -15.64 -0.63
N GLY A 363 38.54 -16.28 -1.18
CA GLY A 363 39.65 -15.61 -1.84
C GLY A 363 39.17 -14.62 -2.92
N TYR A 364 39.97 -13.58 -3.12
CA TYR A 364 39.73 -12.33 -3.85
C TYR A 364 39.00 -11.26 -3.02
N ALA A 365 39.68 -10.13 -2.85
CA ALA A 365 39.29 -9.03 -2.00
C ALA A 365 37.82 -8.56 -2.12
N SER A 366 37.22 -8.33 -0.96
CA SER A 366 36.17 -7.32 -0.69
C SER A 366 34.83 -7.46 -1.43
N ARG A 367 33.93 -8.33 -0.93
CA ARG A 367 32.45 -8.19 -1.05
C ARG A 367 31.63 -9.30 -0.35
N GLU A 368 32.25 -10.31 0.25
CA GLU A 368 31.53 -11.52 0.68
C GLU A 368 30.98 -11.52 2.12
N ASP A 369 31.29 -10.51 2.95
CA ASP A 369 30.80 -10.40 4.35
C ASP A 369 29.69 -9.35 4.52
N THR A 370 28.84 -9.19 3.51
CA THR A 370 27.71 -8.26 3.57
C THR A 370 26.36 -8.98 3.56
N GLU A 371 25.50 -8.56 4.46
CA GLU A 371 24.14 -9.04 4.65
C GLU A 371 23.17 -8.03 4.03
N LEU A 372 22.21 -8.54 3.26
CA LEU A 372 21.15 -7.73 2.67
C LEU A 372 19.94 -7.75 3.60
N PHE A 373 19.45 -6.58 4.01
CA PHE A 373 18.22 -6.41 4.78
C PHE A 373 17.20 -5.65 3.94
N ILE A 374 15.93 -6.05 4.06
CA ILE A 374 14.81 -5.34 3.43
C ILE A 374 13.87 -4.88 4.54
N THR A 375 13.60 -3.58 4.57
CA THR A 375 12.69 -2.95 5.55
C THR A 375 11.48 -2.40 4.85
N LEU A 376 10.34 -2.40 5.52
CA LEU A 376 9.11 -1.77 5.04
C LEU A 376 8.58 -0.80 6.08
N THR A 377 8.04 0.31 5.59
CA THR A 377 7.33 1.29 6.41
C THR A 377 6.06 1.71 5.67
N PRO A 378 4.87 1.29 6.13
CA PRO A 378 3.62 1.79 5.59
C PRO A 378 3.24 3.11 6.29
N LYS A 379 2.54 3.97 5.57
CA LYS A 379 2.06 5.25 6.06
C LYS A 379 0.69 5.57 5.48
N ILE A 380 -0.28 5.85 6.32
CA ILE A 380 -1.62 6.26 5.89
C ILE A 380 -1.56 7.74 5.48
N ILE A 381 -1.83 8.02 4.22
CA ILE A 381 -2.01 9.36 3.69
C ILE A 381 -3.50 9.68 3.72
N THR A 382 -3.91 10.47 4.71
CA THR A 382 -5.21 11.11 4.67
C THR A 382 -5.13 12.25 3.65
N LEU A 383 -5.83 12.12 2.52
CA LEU A 383 -6.14 13.27 1.67
C LEU A 383 -6.89 14.26 2.56
N ALA A 384 -6.20 15.32 2.97
CA ALA A 384 -6.81 16.38 3.75
C ALA A 384 -7.86 17.06 2.86
N SER A 385 -9.09 16.53 2.89
CA SER A 385 -10.27 17.35 2.66
C SER A 385 -10.14 18.47 3.69
N ARG A 386 -9.81 19.69 3.20
CA ARG A 386 -9.83 20.97 3.91
C ARG A 386 -10.16 20.79 5.39
N ASN A 387 -9.16 20.52 6.22
CA ASN A 387 -9.40 20.44 7.66
C ASN A 387 -9.35 21.88 8.20
N PRO A 388 -10.50 22.52 8.50
CA PRO A 388 -10.53 23.89 9.00
C PRO A 388 -9.79 24.05 10.33
N GLU A 389 -9.56 22.96 11.08
CA GLU A 389 -8.72 23.00 12.28
C GLU A 389 -7.25 23.13 11.96
N LYS A 390 -6.74 22.49 10.88
CA LYS A 390 -5.35 22.69 10.43
C LYS A 390 -5.16 24.10 9.86
N GLU A 391 -6.14 24.67 9.17
CA GLU A 391 -6.10 26.08 8.77
C GLU A 391 -6.12 27.02 9.97
N LYS A 392 -6.98 26.78 10.97
CA LYS A 392 -7.00 27.56 12.22
C LYS A 392 -5.69 27.42 13.00
N LEU A 393 -5.10 26.23 13.05
CA LEU A 393 -3.78 26.00 13.65
C LEU A 393 -2.68 26.76 12.91
N VAL A 394 -2.70 26.75 11.57
CA VAL A 394 -1.75 27.51 10.74
C VAL A 394 -1.95 29.02 10.89
N GLN A 395 -3.19 29.49 11.06
CA GLN A 395 -3.50 30.91 11.28
C GLN A 395 -3.19 31.37 12.71
N GLN A 396 -3.42 30.53 13.71
CA GLN A 396 -3.07 30.77 15.11
C GLN A 396 -1.54 30.74 15.29
N GLN A 397 -0.86 29.78 14.66
CA GLN A 397 0.60 29.75 14.60
C GLN A 397 1.14 30.97 13.87
N LYS A 398 0.52 31.42 12.77
CA LYS A 398 0.89 32.69 12.13
C LYS A 398 0.74 33.90 13.07
N LYS A 399 -0.30 33.94 13.91
CA LYS A 399 -0.49 35.02 14.89
C LYS A 399 0.55 34.96 16.02
N GLU A 400 0.77 33.78 16.61
CA GLU A 400 1.79 33.56 17.65
C GLU A 400 3.22 33.85 17.13
N PHE A 401 3.52 33.54 15.86
CA PHE A 401 4.81 33.87 15.24
C PHE A 401 5.01 35.36 14.95
N VAL A 402 3.95 36.09 14.59
CA VAL A 402 4.03 37.56 14.42
C VAL A 402 4.24 38.25 15.77
N GLU A 403 3.71 37.67 16.86
CA GLU A 403 3.95 38.17 18.22
C GLU A 403 5.34 37.81 18.77
N PHE A 404 5.94 36.69 18.35
CA PHE A 404 7.30 36.29 18.75
C PHE A 404 8.36 37.38 18.44
N TYR A 405 8.29 38.00 17.25
CA TYR A 405 9.22 39.08 16.87
C TYR A 405 8.88 40.46 17.48
N LYS A 406 7.72 40.60 18.13
CA LYS A 406 7.36 41.80 18.90
C LYS A 406 7.85 41.77 20.35
N ASN A 407 8.09 40.57 20.91
CA ASN A 407 8.42 40.40 22.33
C ASN A 407 9.91 40.38 22.66
N ASP A 408 10.80 40.09 21.69
CA ASP A 408 12.23 40.29 21.90
C ASP A 408 12.54 41.80 21.77
N ASN A 409 13.33 42.33 22.71
CA ASN A 409 13.89 43.71 22.73
C ASN A 409 14.83 43.96 21.53
N LEU A 410 14.35 43.77 20.30
CA LEU A 410 15.04 44.04 19.05
C LEU A 410 14.89 45.54 18.75
N SER A 411 15.97 46.21 18.36
CA SER A 411 15.89 47.60 17.91
C SER A 411 14.96 47.72 16.70
N GLU A 412 14.24 48.84 16.57
CA GLU A 412 13.34 49.10 15.43
C GLU A 412 14.06 48.95 14.07
N GLU A 413 15.35 49.30 14.03
CA GLU A 413 16.20 49.12 12.86
C GLU A 413 16.41 47.65 12.48
N LEU A 414 16.58 46.76 13.45
CA LEU A 414 16.75 45.33 13.22
C LEU A 414 15.43 44.67 12.81
N GLN A 415 14.31 45.11 13.37
CA GLN A 415 12.97 44.70 12.94
C GLN A 415 12.71 45.10 11.48
N ASN A 416 13.05 46.34 11.10
CA ASN A 416 12.94 46.82 9.72
C ASN A 416 13.85 46.05 8.76
N TYR A 417 15.06 45.68 9.20
CA TYR A 417 15.96 44.83 8.42
C TYR A 417 15.36 43.42 8.19
N ILE A 418 14.86 42.77 9.23
CA ILE A 418 14.22 41.45 9.13
C ILE A 418 12.99 41.49 8.21
N LEU A 419 12.16 42.52 8.34
CA LEU A 419 11.01 42.74 7.45
C LEU A 419 11.44 42.95 6.00
N GLY A 420 12.55 43.65 5.76
CA GLY A 420 13.15 43.82 4.43
C GLY A 420 13.61 42.50 3.82
N VAL A 421 14.27 41.64 4.61
CA VAL A 421 14.68 40.28 4.21
C VAL A 421 13.46 39.43 3.85
N GLN A 422 12.42 39.43 4.71
CA GLN A 422 11.19 38.67 4.48
C GLN A 422 10.45 39.15 3.23
N ARG A 423 10.32 40.47 3.03
CA ARG A 423 9.68 41.05 1.84
C ARG A 423 10.43 40.65 0.57
N LYS A 424 11.75 40.75 0.57
CA LYS A 424 12.58 40.37 -0.59
C LYS A 424 12.40 38.90 -0.97
N ILE A 425 12.33 38.01 0.01
CA ILE A 425 12.05 36.59 -0.25
C ILE A 425 10.65 36.43 -0.81
N SER A 426 9.64 37.05 -0.18
CA SER A 426 8.23 36.98 -0.61
C SER A 426 8.00 37.47 -2.03
N ASP A 427 8.66 38.54 -2.45
CA ASP A 427 8.49 39.15 -3.77
C ASP A 427 9.07 38.28 -4.90
N ASN A 428 10.00 37.38 -4.58
CA ASN A 428 10.67 36.50 -5.54
C ASN A 428 10.17 35.05 -5.50
N ILE A 429 9.16 34.74 -4.66
CA ILE A 429 8.54 33.40 -4.63
C ILE A 429 7.88 33.13 -5.98
N THR A 430 8.33 32.07 -6.64
CA THR A 430 7.74 31.57 -7.89
C THR A 430 7.25 30.15 -7.66
N TYR A 431 6.00 29.87 -8.05
CA TYR A 431 5.44 28.54 -7.93
C TYR A 431 6.05 27.60 -8.99
N PRO A 432 6.50 26.38 -8.64
CA PRO A 432 7.17 25.48 -9.58
C PRO A 432 6.29 25.06 -10.76
N ALA A 433 6.79 25.19 -11.99
CA ALA A 433 6.03 24.92 -13.21
C ALA A 433 5.59 23.44 -13.33
N SER A 434 6.38 22.51 -12.81
CA SER A 434 6.07 21.07 -12.77
C SER A 434 4.87 20.72 -11.88
N LEU A 435 4.39 21.65 -11.06
CA LEU A 435 3.29 21.46 -10.11
C LEU A 435 2.05 22.29 -10.50
N LEU A 436 2.02 22.89 -11.68
CA LEU A 436 0.84 23.59 -12.17
C LEU A 436 -0.30 22.59 -12.38
N ASN A 437 -1.52 22.99 -12.00
CA ASN A 437 -2.74 22.17 -12.02
C ASN A 437 -2.76 20.96 -11.06
N THR A 438 -1.75 20.75 -10.21
CA THR A 438 -1.77 19.68 -9.19
C THR A 438 -2.52 20.10 -7.92
N GLY A 439 -2.72 21.41 -7.71
CA GLY A 439 -3.34 21.97 -6.50
C GLY A 439 -2.50 21.80 -5.23
N TRP A 440 -1.20 21.53 -5.35
CA TRP A 440 -0.32 21.37 -4.20
C TRP A 440 -0.06 22.72 -3.52
N GLU A 441 -0.16 22.75 -2.20
CA GLU A 441 0.16 23.94 -1.39
C GLU A 441 1.05 23.52 -0.23
N GLY A 442 1.99 24.38 0.16
CA GLY A 442 2.98 24.03 1.17
C GLY A 442 3.60 25.25 1.84
N VAL A 443 4.00 25.08 3.10
CA VAL A 443 4.73 26.11 3.86
C VAL A 443 6.08 25.54 4.28
N VAL A 444 7.16 26.14 3.79
CA VAL A 444 8.54 25.83 4.20
C VAL A 444 8.98 26.89 5.19
N VAL A 445 9.58 26.49 6.32
CA VAL A 445 10.23 27.44 7.23
C VAL A 445 11.73 27.25 7.16
N LEU A 446 12.43 28.30 6.70
CA LEU A 446 13.89 28.30 6.58
C LEU A 446 14.50 29.19 7.66
N LYS A 447 15.60 28.72 8.26
CA LYS A 447 16.47 29.49 9.14
C LYS A 447 17.70 29.94 8.37
N LEU A 448 17.82 31.25 8.20
CA LEU A 448 18.90 31.91 7.49
C LEU A 448 19.92 32.42 8.52
N ASN A 449 21.19 32.11 8.31
CA ASN A 449 22.31 32.71 9.02
C ASN A 449 22.96 33.77 8.12
N ILE A 450 22.69 35.05 8.37
CA ILE A 450 23.21 36.17 7.58
C ILE A 450 24.37 36.83 8.35
N ALA A 451 25.46 37.13 7.65
CA ALA A 451 26.60 37.86 8.19
C ALA A 451 26.38 39.38 8.10
N PRO A 452 27.13 40.21 8.85
CA PRO A 452 27.01 41.67 8.80
C PRO A 452 27.18 42.28 7.40
N SER A 453 27.94 41.61 6.53
CA SER A 453 28.14 41.98 5.12
C SER A 453 26.91 41.77 4.24
N GLY A 454 25.86 41.10 4.74
CA GLY A 454 24.72 40.63 3.94
C GLY A 454 24.96 39.25 3.28
N GLU A 455 26.10 38.61 3.53
CA GLU A 455 26.41 37.28 3.02
C GLU A 455 25.61 36.21 3.77
N LEU A 456 24.92 35.34 3.03
CA LEU A 456 24.22 34.19 3.57
C LEU A 456 25.20 33.05 3.85
N ARG A 457 25.47 32.76 5.13
CA ARG A 457 26.44 31.74 5.55
C ARG A 457 25.87 30.34 5.53
N ASP A 458 24.62 30.20 5.95
CA ASP A 458 23.96 28.90 6.10
C ASP A 458 22.43 29.04 6.02
N VAL A 459 21.78 27.99 5.53
CA VAL A 459 20.33 27.88 5.42
C VAL A 459 19.94 26.49 5.88
N GLN A 460 19.06 26.44 6.89
CA GLN A 460 18.54 25.19 7.42
C GLN A 460 17.02 25.18 7.30
N THR A 461 16.47 24.06 6.84
CA THR A 461 15.01 23.87 6.87
C THR A 461 14.60 23.51 8.28
N VAL A 462 13.92 24.44 8.96
CA VAL A 462 13.37 24.23 10.30
C VAL A 462 12.09 23.41 10.23
N LYS A 463 11.28 23.66 9.19
CA LYS A 463 10.03 22.93 8.96
C LYS A 463 9.86 22.69 7.46
N SER A 464 9.78 21.41 7.10
CA SER A 464 9.46 20.96 5.74
C SER A 464 7.99 21.24 5.41
N SER A 465 7.72 21.53 4.15
CA SER A 465 6.36 21.66 3.60
C SER A 465 5.62 20.33 3.45
N GLY A 466 6.32 19.20 3.62
CA GLY A 466 5.81 17.87 3.31
C GLY A 466 6.02 17.45 1.85
N TYR A 467 6.53 18.34 0.99
CA TYR A 467 6.89 18.07 -0.39
C TYR A 467 8.34 18.49 -0.65
N SER A 468 9.21 17.54 -1.02
CA SER A 468 10.64 17.80 -1.25
C SER A 468 10.89 18.88 -2.30
N ILE A 469 10.06 18.94 -3.33
CA ILE A 469 10.17 19.93 -4.41
C ILE A 469 9.97 21.37 -3.92
N PHE A 470 9.07 21.61 -2.96
CA PHE A 470 8.90 22.95 -2.38
C PHE A 470 10.05 23.30 -1.45
N ASP A 471 10.56 22.33 -0.69
CA ASP A 471 11.69 22.55 0.21
C ASP A 471 12.98 22.87 -0.57
N GLU A 472 13.24 22.15 -1.66
CA GLU A 472 14.38 22.40 -2.55
C GLU A 472 14.28 23.76 -3.23
N GLU A 473 13.11 24.11 -3.78
CA GLU A 473 12.90 25.41 -4.44
C GLU A 473 12.99 26.58 -3.45
N ALA A 474 12.53 26.39 -2.22
CA ALA A 474 12.67 27.39 -1.16
C ALA A 474 14.15 27.66 -0.81
N VAL A 475 14.95 26.59 -0.68
CA VAL A 475 16.39 26.73 -0.39
C VAL A 475 17.13 27.34 -1.57
N LYS A 476 16.82 26.94 -2.81
CA LYS A 476 17.39 27.55 -4.02
C LYS A 476 17.07 29.04 -4.12
N LEU A 477 15.82 29.41 -3.88
CA LEU A 477 15.37 30.81 -3.87
C LEU A 477 16.15 31.64 -2.86
N VAL A 478 16.26 31.18 -1.62
CA VAL A 478 16.97 31.91 -0.57
C VAL A 478 18.48 32.02 -0.88
N ARG A 479 19.09 30.99 -1.46
CA ARG A 479 20.51 31.01 -1.86
C ARG A 479 20.80 31.90 -3.07
N SER A 480 19.82 32.13 -3.95
CA SER A 480 19.99 32.98 -5.14
C SER A 480 19.84 34.48 -4.84
N LEU A 481 19.27 34.83 -3.69
CA LEU A 481 19.05 36.22 -3.29
C LEU A 481 20.29 36.83 -2.61
N THR A 482 20.56 38.09 -2.90
CA THR A 482 21.57 38.90 -2.18
C THR A 482 20.90 39.72 -1.08
N TYR A 483 21.41 39.70 0.14
CA TYR A 483 20.86 40.48 1.26
C TYR A 483 21.66 41.77 1.48
N ALA A 484 21.00 42.81 1.99
CA ALA A 484 21.67 44.06 2.33
C ALA A 484 22.59 43.86 3.55
N PRO A 485 23.69 44.62 3.68
CA PRO A 485 24.49 44.62 4.90
C PRO A 485 23.66 45.12 6.10
N PHE A 486 24.08 44.76 7.31
CA PHE A 486 23.38 45.17 8.53
C PHE A 486 23.43 46.69 8.70
N PRO A 487 22.40 47.30 9.32
CA PRO A 487 22.44 48.72 9.66
C PRO A 487 23.66 49.03 10.54
N PRO A 488 24.29 50.21 10.38
CA PRO A 488 25.55 50.54 11.06
C PRO A 488 25.46 50.56 12.60
N ASN A 489 24.25 50.65 13.17
CA ASN A 489 24.02 50.64 14.61
C ASN A 489 23.73 49.23 15.18
N VAL A 490 23.85 48.18 14.37
CA VAL A 490 23.62 46.78 14.77
C VAL A 490 24.95 46.03 14.90
N ASP A 491 25.46 45.91 16.13
CA ASP A 491 26.68 45.15 16.43
C ASP A 491 26.38 43.66 16.69
N LEU A 492 25.90 42.96 15.66
CA LEU A 492 25.65 41.52 15.70
C LEU A 492 26.68 40.78 14.86
N LYS A 493 27.36 39.78 15.44
CA LYS A 493 28.28 38.90 14.67
C LYS A 493 27.57 38.09 13.58
N ARG A 494 26.28 37.80 13.76
CA ARG A 494 25.41 37.09 12.82
C ARG A 494 23.95 37.28 13.21
N LEU A 495 23.07 37.31 12.22
CA LEU A 495 21.62 37.32 12.43
C LEU A 495 21.03 35.97 12.01
N LYS A 496 20.21 35.40 12.89
CA LYS A 496 19.42 34.20 12.62
C LYS A 496 17.99 34.64 12.33
N VAL A 497 17.54 34.48 11.10
CA VAL A 497 16.17 34.85 10.70
C VAL A 497 15.42 33.61 10.28
N GLU A 498 14.25 33.37 10.85
CA GLU A 498 13.35 32.31 10.41
C GLU A 498 12.28 32.89 9.50
N VAL A 499 12.23 32.40 8.25
CA VAL A 499 11.37 32.92 7.19
C VAL A 499 10.43 31.82 6.70
N PRO A 500 9.10 32.00 6.83
CA PRO A 500 8.13 31.11 6.20
C PRO A 500 7.95 31.49 4.72
N ILE A 501 8.06 30.50 3.84
CA ILE A 501 7.82 30.60 2.41
C ILE A 501 6.56 29.80 2.11
N ILE A 502 5.56 30.46 1.52
CA ILE A 502 4.25 29.87 1.24
C ILE A 502 4.10 29.70 -0.26
N TYR A 503 3.96 28.44 -0.72
CA TYR A 503 3.64 28.12 -2.09
C TYR A 503 2.14 27.93 -2.25
N ARG A 504 1.55 28.75 -3.12
CA ARG A 504 0.15 28.63 -3.56
C ARG A 504 0.04 28.92 -5.04
N GLU A 505 -0.74 28.12 -5.75
CA GLU A 505 -1.04 28.36 -7.17
C GLU A 505 -1.84 29.67 -7.30
N LYS A 506 -1.28 30.66 -8.04
CA LYS A 506 -2.00 31.92 -8.35
C LYS A 506 -3.01 31.65 -9.45
N GLY A 507 -4.30 31.52 -9.12
CA GLY A 507 -5.36 31.44 -10.15
C GLY A 507 -6.70 30.86 -9.74
N LYS A 508 -6.84 30.21 -8.57
CA LYS A 508 -8.15 29.80 -8.06
C LYS A 508 -8.60 30.76 -6.97
N ARG A 509 -9.56 31.62 -7.33
CA ARG A 509 -10.35 32.42 -6.37
C ARG A 509 -11.23 31.51 -5.53
#